data_AF-A0A359CYS8-F1
#
_entry.id   AF-A0A359CYS8-F1
#
_cell.length_a   1.000
_cell.length_b   1.000
_cell.length_c   1.000
_cell.angle_alpha   90.00
_cell.angle_beta   90.00
_cell.angle_gamma   90.00
#
_symmetry.space_group_name_H-M   'P 1'
#
loop_
_entity.id
_entity.type
_entity.pdbx_description
1 polymer ?
#
loop_
_entity_poly.entity_id
_entity_poly.type
_entity_poly.pdbx_seq_one_letter_code
_entity_poly.pdbx_strand_id
1 'polypeptide(L)'
;MSNLYTIGNWDNKNRGDNREIIRIKQYKTKACKNCTDSEKCTSSNKNGRVLERSEYTENIERNKINVQENQQLYKRRQAIVEHPFGTLKRQWGFSYIITKKGIERASSDVGFMLTAYNLRRIFNIIGFERFKKYMEVLLIDFFTIFHFLELKIIHSKEGKKVRKLYSRNFYLSYNQAIFNQNLKIKRDF
;
A
#
# COMPACT_ATOMS: atom_id res chain seq x y z
N MET A 1 37.72 22.47 11.61
CA MET A 1 36.55 21.58 11.57
C MET A 1 36.70 20.54 12.67
N SER A 2 35.85 20.57 13.69
CA SER A 2 35.90 19.58 14.79
C SER A 2 35.28 18.26 14.33
N ASN A 3 36.09 17.21 14.21
CA ASN A 3 35.62 15.87 13.85
C ASN A 3 34.72 15.32 14.96
N LEU A 4 33.55 14.78 14.57
CA LEU A 4 32.66 14.06 15.50
C LEU A 4 33.20 12.63 15.66
N TYR A 5 33.54 12.25 16.88
CA TYR A 5 34.02 10.91 17.18
C TYR A 5 32.84 10.03 17.60
N THR A 6 32.81 8.82 17.05
CA THR A 6 31.78 7.83 17.33
C THR A 6 32.22 6.95 18.50
N ILE A 7 31.29 6.44 19.29
CA ILE A 7 31.54 5.27 20.16
C ILE A 7 31.57 3.96 19.32
N GLY A 8 31.28 4.06 18.00
CA GLY A 8 31.40 2.99 17.01
C GLY A 8 30.22 2.03 16.98
N ASN A 9 29.61 1.80 18.14
CA ASN A 9 28.68 0.71 18.34
C ASN A 9 27.24 1.08 17.96
N TRP A 10 26.53 0.08 17.46
CA TRP A 10 25.09 0.13 17.26
C TRP A 10 24.40 -0.25 18.57
N ASP A 11 23.58 0.67 19.09
CA ASP A 11 22.79 0.45 20.29
C ASP A 11 21.32 0.20 19.91
N ASN A 12 20.69 -0.74 20.61
CA ASN A 12 19.26 -1.01 20.47
C ASN A 12 18.44 0.04 21.22
N LYS A 13 17.60 0.78 20.50
CA LYS A 13 16.67 1.77 21.09
C LYS A 13 15.25 1.23 21.08
N ASN A 14 14.74 0.93 22.27
CA ASN A 14 13.33 0.64 22.48
C ASN A 14 12.52 1.94 22.39
N ARG A 15 11.41 1.93 21.65
CA ARG A 15 10.54 3.11 21.45
C ARG A 15 9.20 3.01 22.21
N GLY A 16 9.02 2.01 23.05
CA GLY A 16 7.80 1.73 23.81
C GLY A 16 7.15 0.40 23.42
N ASP A 17 6.13 0.02 24.16
CA ASP A 17 5.46 -1.27 24.01
C ASP A 17 4.90 -1.45 22.58
N ASN A 18 5.05 -2.66 22.05
CA ASN A 18 4.63 -3.05 20.69
C ASN A 18 5.28 -2.26 19.54
N ARG A 19 6.47 -1.67 19.74
CA ARG A 19 7.25 -1.05 18.66
C ARG A 19 8.52 -1.84 18.39
N GLU A 20 8.88 -1.93 17.11
CA GLU A 20 10.14 -2.56 16.70
C GLU A 20 11.33 -1.82 17.32
N ILE A 21 12.34 -2.61 17.71
CA ILE A 21 13.61 -2.10 18.18
C ILE A 21 14.37 -1.57 16.97
N ILE A 22 14.86 -0.32 17.05
CA ILE A 22 15.72 0.25 16.02
C ILE A 22 17.13 0.40 16.53
N ARG A 23 18.10 0.13 15.65
CA ARG A 23 19.51 0.35 15.93
C ARG A 23 19.90 1.80 15.68
N ILE A 24 20.62 2.38 16.62
CA ILE A 24 21.11 3.76 16.56
C ILE A 24 22.62 3.83 16.84
N LYS A 25 23.25 4.83 16.25
CA LYS A 25 24.61 5.28 16.58
C LYS A 25 24.53 6.63 17.26
N GLN A 26 25.18 6.76 18.41
CA GLN A 26 25.32 8.03 19.12
C GLN A 26 26.68 8.68 18.82
N TYR A 27 26.63 9.94 18.43
CA TYR A 27 27.80 10.79 18.20
C TYR A 27 27.84 11.85 19.30
N LYS A 28 28.98 11.91 20.01
CA LYS A 28 29.20 12.83 21.13
C LYS A 28 30.48 13.59 20.89
N THR A 29 30.55 14.84 21.35
CA THR A 29 31.77 15.65 21.25
C THR A 29 32.07 16.36 22.55
N LYS A 30 33.35 16.33 22.95
CA LYS A 30 33.83 17.07 24.12
C LYS A 30 33.91 18.57 23.86
N ALA A 31 33.94 18.99 22.60
CA ALA A 31 33.98 20.40 22.20
C ALA A 31 32.75 21.19 22.70
N CYS A 32 31.62 20.52 22.90
CA CYS A 32 30.41 21.16 23.44
C CYS A 32 30.61 21.75 24.84
N LYS A 33 31.57 21.25 25.63
CA LYS A 33 31.81 21.75 27.01
C LYS A 33 32.39 23.17 27.03
N ASN A 34 33.15 23.53 26.01
CA ASN A 34 33.80 24.84 25.89
C ASN A 34 33.13 25.71 24.81
N CYS A 35 31.89 25.37 24.42
CA CYS A 35 31.18 26.06 23.36
C CYS A 35 30.40 27.25 23.92
N THR A 36 30.70 28.45 23.39
CA THR A 36 30.05 29.72 23.75
C THR A 36 28.56 29.75 23.46
N ASP A 37 28.10 29.03 22.42
CA ASP A 37 26.68 28.93 22.04
C ASP A 37 26.02 27.63 22.55
N SER A 38 26.60 26.98 23.57
CA SER A 38 26.05 25.75 24.14
C SER A 38 24.60 25.93 24.59
N GLU A 39 24.27 27.07 25.20
CA GLU A 39 22.92 27.40 25.68
C GLU A 39 21.86 27.47 24.56
N LYS A 40 22.23 27.84 23.34
CA LYS A 40 21.32 27.86 22.18
C LYS A 40 21.18 26.49 21.49
N CYS A 41 22.12 25.58 21.75
CA CYS A 41 22.28 24.35 20.98
C CYS A 41 21.82 23.10 21.75
N THR A 42 21.95 23.09 23.08
CA THR A 42 21.56 21.96 23.93
C THR A 42 21.16 22.44 25.32
N SER A 43 20.12 21.85 25.91
CA SER A 43 19.76 22.09 27.32
C SER A 43 20.67 21.35 28.30
N SER A 44 21.52 20.43 27.82
CA SER A 44 22.45 19.66 28.64
C SER A 44 23.87 20.20 28.53
N ASN A 45 24.16 21.28 29.25
CA ASN A 45 25.49 21.91 29.26
C ASN A 45 26.59 20.97 29.79
N LYS A 46 26.27 20.05 30.72
CA LYS A 46 27.24 19.09 31.28
C LYS A 46 27.64 17.99 30.29
N ASN A 47 26.68 17.45 29.53
CA ASN A 47 26.90 16.28 28.66
C ASN A 47 27.07 16.66 27.18
N GLY A 48 26.81 17.92 26.82
CA GLY A 48 26.88 18.41 25.45
C GLY A 48 25.72 17.92 24.58
N ARG A 49 25.79 18.24 23.28
CA ARG A 49 24.81 17.78 22.29
C ARG A 49 25.13 16.35 21.87
N VAL A 50 24.15 15.46 21.96
CA VAL A 50 24.21 14.10 21.40
C VAL A 50 23.47 14.09 20.08
N LEU A 51 24.14 13.63 19.02
CA LEU A 51 23.50 13.38 17.74
C LEU A 51 23.23 11.88 17.61
N GLU A 52 21.97 11.51 17.41
CA GLU A 52 21.59 10.14 17.11
C GLU A 52 21.40 9.97 15.60
N ARG A 53 21.95 8.89 15.05
CA ARG A 53 21.59 8.41 13.72
C ARG A 53 21.10 6.98 13.79
N SER A 54 19.88 6.75 13.32
CA SER A 54 19.33 5.41 13.16
C SER A 54 19.92 4.70 11.94
N GLU A 55 19.74 3.38 11.88
CA GLU A 55 20.05 2.56 10.70
C GLU A 55 19.35 3.01 9.41
N TYR A 56 18.27 3.79 9.54
CA TYR A 56 17.52 4.32 8.39
C TYR A 56 17.93 5.76 8.01
N THR A 57 18.87 6.38 8.70
CA THR A 57 19.21 7.80 8.49
C THR A 57 19.65 8.08 7.06
N GLU A 58 20.45 7.20 6.47
CA GLU A 58 20.89 7.35 5.08
C GLU A 58 19.72 7.31 4.10
N ASN A 59 18.75 6.42 4.32
CA ASN A 59 17.54 6.35 3.50
C ASN A 59 16.69 7.63 3.64
N ILE A 60 16.61 8.19 4.84
CA ILE A 60 15.88 9.45 5.10
C ILE A 60 16.57 10.62 4.39
N GLU A 61 17.90 10.72 4.49
CA GLU A 61 18.69 11.76 3.84
C GLU A 61 18.58 11.66 2.32
N ARG A 62 18.68 10.45 1.76
CA ARG A 62 18.47 10.18 0.32
C ARG A 62 17.06 10.56 -0.13
N ASN A 63 16.04 10.17 0.64
CA ASN A 63 14.66 10.54 0.33
C ASN A 63 14.44 12.05 0.38
N LYS A 64 15.08 12.75 1.33
CA LYS A 64 15.02 14.22 1.42
C LYS A 64 15.56 14.87 0.16
N ILE A 65 16.72 14.41 -0.34
CA ILE A 65 17.30 14.89 -1.60
C ILE A 65 16.32 14.63 -2.75
N ASN A 66 15.81 13.41 -2.88
CA ASN A 66 14.85 13.04 -3.93
C ASN A 66 13.59 13.93 -3.92
N VAL A 67 13.07 14.27 -2.74
CA VAL A 67 11.90 15.14 -2.57
C VAL A 67 12.22 16.59 -2.94
N GLN A 68 13.42 17.08 -2.58
CA GLN A 68 13.87 18.43 -2.94
C GLN A 68 14.06 18.58 -4.45
N GLU A 69 14.69 17.60 -5.10
CA GLU A 69 14.91 17.59 -6.54
C GLU A 69 13.59 17.47 -7.33
N ASN A 70 12.61 16.72 -6.81
CA ASN A 70 11.36 16.40 -7.50
C ASN A 70 10.11 17.00 -6.82
N GLN A 71 10.22 18.22 -6.29
CA GLN A 71 9.18 18.81 -5.45
C GLN A 71 7.79 18.86 -6.12
N GLN A 72 7.73 19.23 -7.41
CA GLN A 72 6.47 19.32 -8.15
C GLN A 72 5.79 17.94 -8.29
N LEU A 73 6.58 16.88 -8.54
CA LEU A 73 6.07 15.52 -8.65
C LEU A 73 5.44 15.05 -7.33
N TYR A 74 6.11 15.32 -6.20
CA TYR A 74 5.58 14.97 -4.89
C TYR A 74 4.29 15.73 -4.55
N LYS A 75 4.22 17.04 -4.83
CA LYS A 75 2.97 17.82 -4.67
C LYS A 75 1.84 17.26 -5.52
N ARG A 76 2.11 16.88 -6.76
CA ARG A 76 1.11 16.27 -7.66
C ARG A 76 0.61 14.93 -7.13
N ARG A 77 1.51 14.06 -6.65
CA ARG A 77 1.14 12.77 -6.05
C ARG A 77 0.27 12.95 -4.81
N GLN A 78 0.63 13.90 -3.95
CA GLN A 78 -0.15 14.26 -2.77
C GLN A 78 -1.58 14.64 -3.16
N ALA A 79 -1.75 15.59 -4.10
CA ALA A 79 -3.06 16.01 -4.57
C ALA A 79 -3.91 14.87 -5.17
N ILE A 80 -3.28 13.95 -5.92
CA ILE A 80 -3.96 12.81 -6.53
C ILE A 80 -4.49 11.83 -5.47
N VAL A 81 -3.76 11.65 -4.38
CA VAL A 81 -4.02 10.61 -3.38
C VAL A 81 -4.89 11.12 -2.23
N GLU A 82 -4.74 12.38 -1.84
CA GLU A 82 -5.52 12.98 -0.76
C GLU A 82 -7.01 13.04 -1.06
N HIS A 83 -7.39 13.35 -2.30
CA HIS A 83 -8.80 13.41 -2.69
C HIS A 83 -9.54 12.05 -2.54
N PRO A 84 -9.02 10.92 -3.08
CA PRO A 84 -9.58 9.59 -2.83
C PRO A 84 -9.72 9.26 -1.33
N PHE A 85 -8.68 9.54 -0.53
CA PHE A 85 -8.75 9.29 0.91
C PHE A 85 -9.78 10.17 1.61
N GLY A 86 -9.89 11.44 1.20
CA GLY A 86 -10.92 12.36 1.68
C GLY A 86 -12.32 11.87 1.34
N THR A 87 -12.52 11.37 0.11
CA THR A 87 -13.79 10.78 -0.33
C THR A 87 -14.16 9.56 0.50
N LEU A 88 -13.24 8.61 0.64
CA LEU A 88 -13.46 7.40 1.43
C LEU A 88 -13.81 7.72 2.89
N LYS A 89 -13.06 8.62 3.53
CA LYS A 89 -13.25 8.94 4.95
C LYS A 89 -14.48 9.81 5.20
N ARG A 90 -14.70 10.86 4.39
CA ARG A 90 -15.72 11.88 4.64
C ARG A 90 -17.04 11.58 3.95
N GLN A 91 -17.02 11.22 2.67
CA GLN A 91 -18.25 10.97 1.91
C GLN A 91 -18.76 9.55 2.13
N TRP A 92 -17.88 8.55 2.17
CA TRP A 92 -18.28 7.14 2.34
C TRP A 92 -18.28 6.69 3.80
N GLY A 93 -17.86 7.55 4.74
CA GLY A 93 -17.84 7.26 6.17
C GLY A 93 -16.84 6.17 6.59
N PHE A 94 -15.90 5.78 5.72
CA PHE A 94 -14.89 4.76 6.01
C PHE A 94 -13.75 5.33 6.88
N SER A 95 -14.09 5.68 8.12
CA SER A 95 -13.16 6.28 9.09
C SER A 95 -12.51 5.26 10.03
N TYR A 96 -13.08 4.06 10.14
CA TYR A 96 -12.56 2.98 10.99
C TYR A 96 -12.69 1.63 10.29
N ILE A 97 -11.75 0.74 10.61
CA ILE A 97 -11.73 -0.64 10.13
C ILE A 97 -12.61 -1.46 11.07
N ILE A 98 -13.56 -2.21 10.49
CA ILE A 98 -14.53 -2.99 11.25
C ILE A 98 -13.88 -4.25 11.79
N THR A 99 -12.98 -4.87 11.00
CA THR A 99 -12.27 -6.09 11.41
C THR A 99 -11.11 -5.80 12.36
N LYS A 100 -11.39 -5.76 13.68
CA LYS A 100 -10.41 -5.51 14.74
C LYS A 100 -9.51 -6.72 15.11
N LYS A 101 -9.33 -7.69 14.21
CA LYS A 101 -8.67 -8.98 14.51
C LYS A 101 -7.23 -9.12 13.99
N GLY A 102 -6.69 -8.11 13.30
CA GLY A 102 -5.31 -8.13 12.82
C GLY A 102 -5.10 -7.39 11.49
N ILE A 103 -3.84 -7.19 11.12
CA ILE A 103 -3.44 -6.40 9.94
C ILE A 103 -3.94 -7.02 8.62
N GLU A 104 -4.00 -8.34 8.50
CA GLU A 104 -4.44 -9.01 7.27
C GLU A 104 -5.93 -8.72 6.96
N ARG A 105 -6.78 -8.79 7.99
CA ARG A 105 -8.21 -8.49 7.84
C ARG A 105 -8.44 -7.00 7.61
N ALA A 106 -7.71 -6.17 8.34
CA ALA A 106 -7.71 -4.73 8.13
C ALA A 106 -7.30 -4.34 6.69
N SER A 107 -6.29 -5.03 6.14
CA SER A 107 -5.83 -4.85 4.76
C SER A 107 -6.92 -5.23 3.75
N SER A 108 -7.68 -6.29 4.04
CA SER A 108 -8.80 -6.72 3.20
C SER A 108 -9.92 -5.68 3.17
N ASP A 109 -10.35 -5.15 4.33
CA ASP A 109 -11.37 -4.10 4.41
C ASP A 109 -10.98 -2.84 3.61
N VAL A 110 -9.73 -2.38 3.79
CA VAL A 110 -9.20 -1.23 3.06
C VAL A 110 -9.10 -1.54 1.55
N GLY A 111 -8.64 -2.74 1.19
CA GLY A 111 -8.51 -3.20 -0.18
C GLY A 111 -9.85 -3.21 -0.93
N PHE A 112 -10.93 -3.68 -0.28
CA PHE A 112 -12.27 -3.64 -0.87
C PHE A 112 -12.75 -2.20 -1.10
N MET A 113 -12.54 -1.30 -0.15
CA MET A 113 -12.92 0.11 -0.30
C MET A 113 -12.17 0.81 -1.44
N LEU A 114 -10.86 0.59 -1.53
CA LEU A 114 -10.05 1.12 -2.63
C LEU A 114 -10.47 0.55 -3.99
N THR A 115 -10.80 -0.74 -4.03
CA THR A 115 -11.28 -1.41 -5.25
C THR A 115 -12.62 -0.82 -5.70
N ALA A 116 -13.57 -0.68 -4.78
CA ALA A 116 -14.87 -0.07 -5.07
C ALA A 116 -14.73 1.38 -5.55
N TYR A 117 -13.85 2.18 -4.94
CA TYR A 117 -13.57 3.54 -5.37
C TYR A 117 -12.99 3.58 -6.79
N ASN A 118 -12.00 2.73 -7.08
CA ASN A 118 -11.40 2.65 -8.41
C ASN A 118 -12.41 2.20 -9.47
N LEU A 119 -13.27 1.23 -9.18
CA LEU A 119 -14.33 0.80 -10.10
C LEU A 119 -15.32 1.94 -10.38
N ARG A 120 -15.79 2.65 -9.34
CA ARG A 120 -16.66 3.82 -9.52
C ARG A 120 -15.99 4.90 -10.37
N ARG A 121 -14.68 5.13 -10.16
CA ARG A 121 -13.91 6.09 -10.94
C ARG A 121 -13.81 5.67 -12.41
N ILE A 122 -13.56 4.40 -12.69
CA ILE A 122 -13.53 3.84 -14.06
C ILE A 122 -14.89 4.07 -14.72
N PHE A 123 -15.99 3.70 -14.07
CA PHE A 123 -17.35 3.93 -14.62
C PHE A 123 -17.60 5.39 -14.97
N ASN A 124 -17.16 6.31 -14.14
CA ASN A 124 -17.31 7.75 -14.39
C ASN A 124 -16.43 8.27 -15.53
N ILE A 125 -15.23 7.70 -15.74
CA ILE A 125 -14.29 8.16 -16.77
C ILE A 125 -14.64 7.59 -18.15
N ILE A 126 -14.84 6.28 -18.24
CA ILE A 126 -15.04 5.60 -19.54
C ILE A 126 -16.51 5.37 -19.88
N GLY A 127 -17.42 5.46 -18.91
CA GLY A 127 -18.84 5.14 -19.07
C GLY A 127 -19.13 3.65 -19.01
N PHE A 128 -20.38 3.32 -18.65
CA PHE A 128 -20.83 1.94 -18.44
C PHE A 128 -20.75 1.08 -19.71
N GLU A 129 -21.17 1.62 -20.86
CA GLU A 129 -21.17 0.87 -22.13
C GLU A 129 -19.78 0.45 -22.59
N ARG A 130 -18.79 1.36 -22.48
CA ARG A 130 -17.40 1.01 -22.82
C ARG A 130 -16.83 0.01 -21.83
N PHE A 131 -17.11 0.19 -20.54
CA PHE A 131 -16.69 -0.77 -19.53
C PHE A 131 -17.25 -2.17 -19.80
N LYS A 132 -18.54 -2.28 -20.13
CA LYS A 132 -19.18 -3.54 -20.47
C LYS A 132 -18.49 -4.22 -21.65
N LYS A 133 -18.22 -3.48 -22.72
CA LYS A 133 -17.49 -4.01 -23.89
C LYS A 133 -16.09 -4.53 -23.52
N TYR A 134 -15.34 -3.81 -22.69
CA TYR A 134 -14.05 -4.29 -22.21
C TYR A 134 -14.18 -5.57 -21.38
N MET A 135 -15.20 -5.66 -20.52
CA MET A 135 -15.46 -6.86 -19.73
C MET A 135 -15.86 -8.06 -20.59
N GLU A 136 -16.65 -7.87 -21.64
CA GLU A 136 -17.00 -8.93 -22.58
C GLU A 136 -15.75 -9.53 -23.26
N VAL A 137 -14.82 -8.69 -23.71
CA VAL A 137 -13.54 -9.15 -24.29
C VAL A 137 -12.69 -9.88 -23.25
N LEU A 138 -12.55 -9.31 -22.04
CA LEU A 138 -11.78 -9.93 -20.96
C LEU A 138 -12.34 -11.29 -20.54
N LEU A 139 -13.67 -11.46 -20.55
CA LEU A 139 -14.31 -12.74 -20.25
C LEU A 139 -13.96 -13.77 -21.33
N ILE A 140 -14.00 -13.41 -22.60
CA ILE A 140 -13.60 -14.29 -23.70
C ILE A 140 -12.14 -14.72 -23.54
N ASP A 141 -11.23 -13.79 -23.30
CA ASP A 141 -9.81 -14.09 -23.08
C ASP A 141 -9.59 -14.98 -21.85
N PHE A 142 -10.29 -14.70 -20.75
CA PHE A 142 -10.24 -15.53 -19.55
C PHE A 142 -10.70 -16.96 -19.85
N PHE A 143 -11.81 -17.12 -20.57
CA PHE A 143 -12.33 -18.44 -20.92
C PHE A 143 -11.45 -19.19 -21.93
N THR A 144 -10.81 -18.50 -22.87
CA THR A 144 -9.86 -19.15 -23.79
C THR A 144 -8.61 -19.63 -23.06
N ILE A 145 -8.05 -18.81 -22.17
CA ILE A 145 -6.91 -19.20 -21.31
C ILE A 145 -7.31 -20.36 -20.40
N PHE A 146 -8.47 -20.26 -19.76
CA PHE A 146 -8.97 -21.31 -18.87
C PHE A 146 -9.20 -22.62 -19.62
N HIS A 147 -9.80 -22.57 -20.82
CA HIS A 147 -9.98 -23.74 -21.67
C HIS A 147 -8.65 -24.37 -22.08
N PHE A 148 -7.65 -23.55 -22.45
CA PHE A 148 -6.31 -24.03 -22.75
C PHE A 148 -5.63 -24.70 -21.55
N LEU A 149 -5.79 -24.14 -20.35
CA LEU A 149 -5.34 -24.76 -19.10
C LEU A 149 -6.08 -26.08 -18.82
N GLU A 150 -7.38 -26.13 -19.06
CA GLU A 150 -8.19 -27.34 -18.93
C GLU A 150 -7.72 -28.44 -19.89
N LEU A 151 -7.46 -28.12 -21.16
CA LEU A 151 -6.92 -29.05 -22.15
C LEU A 151 -5.55 -29.62 -21.74
N LYS A 152 -4.68 -28.78 -21.18
CA LYS A 152 -3.39 -29.24 -20.61
C LYS A 152 -3.58 -30.20 -19.44
N ILE A 153 -4.53 -29.93 -18.55
CA ILE A 153 -4.87 -30.84 -17.44
C ILE A 153 -5.41 -32.17 -17.99
N ILE A 154 -6.25 -32.14 -19.03
CA ILE A 154 -6.82 -33.35 -19.67
C ILE A 154 -5.74 -34.25 -20.28
N HIS A 155 -4.67 -33.68 -20.85
CA HIS A 155 -3.54 -34.43 -21.39
C HIS A 155 -2.58 -35.00 -20.32
N SER A 156 -2.73 -34.59 -19.04
CA SER A 156 -2.03 -35.21 -17.91
C SER A 156 -2.74 -36.49 -17.45
N LYS A 157 -1.99 -37.55 -17.15
CA LYS A 157 -2.52 -38.85 -16.70
C LYS A 157 -3.37 -38.74 -15.42
N GLU A 158 -3.15 -37.73 -14.58
CA GLU A 158 -3.89 -37.50 -13.33
C GLU A 158 -5.17 -36.62 -13.50
N GLY A 159 -5.33 -35.93 -14.63
CA GLY A 159 -6.38 -34.91 -14.82
C GLY A 159 -7.77 -35.42 -15.19
N LYS A 160 -7.93 -36.70 -15.55
CA LYS A 160 -9.22 -37.28 -15.97
C LYS A 160 -10.29 -37.26 -14.87
N LYS A 161 -9.91 -37.38 -13.60
CA LYS A 161 -10.82 -37.36 -12.44
C LYS A 161 -11.30 -35.95 -12.11
N VAL A 162 -10.43 -34.95 -12.31
CA VAL A 162 -10.68 -33.52 -12.06
C VAL A 162 -11.66 -32.93 -13.07
N ARG A 163 -11.55 -33.32 -14.35
CA ARG A 163 -12.42 -32.87 -15.47
C ARG A 163 -13.93 -33.01 -15.20
N LYS A 164 -14.36 -34.11 -14.59
CA LYS A 164 -15.79 -34.40 -14.36
C LYS A 164 -16.42 -33.47 -13.32
N LEU A 165 -15.64 -33.00 -12.35
CA LEU A 165 -16.08 -32.06 -11.32
C LEU A 165 -16.08 -30.61 -11.84
N TYR A 166 -15.06 -30.26 -12.63
CA TYR A 166 -14.83 -28.88 -13.11
C TYR A 166 -15.78 -28.45 -14.23
N SER A 167 -16.00 -29.29 -15.24
CA SER A 167 -16.87 -28.99 -16.37
C SER A 167 -18.28 -28.56 -15.92
N ARG A 168 -18.87 -29.26 -14.95
CA ARG A 168 -20.21 -28.94 -14.42
C ARG A 168 -20.29 -27.55 -13.75
N ASN A 169 -19.28 -27.17 -12.96
CA ASN A 169 -19.26 -25.88 -12.25
C ASN A 169 -18.94 -24.71 -13.19
N PHE A 170 -18.10 -24.92 -14.20
CA PHE A 170 -17.72 -23.89 -15.15
C PHE A 170 -18.88 -23.49 -16.07
N TYR A 171 -19.64 -24.44 -16.62
CA TYR A 171 -20.82 -24.12 -17.44
C TYR A 171 -21.91 -23.38 -16.65
N LEU A 172 -22.09 -23.70 -15.37
CA LEU A 172 -23.02 -22.99 -14.48
C LEU A 172 -22.56 -21.54 -14.24
N SER A 173 -21.27 -21.31 -13.94
CA SER A 173 -20.73 -19.94 -13.77
C SER A 173 -20.70 -19.14 -15.07
N TYR A 174 -20.36 -19.76 -16.21
CA TYR A 174 -20.36 -19.10 -17.52
C TYR A 174 -21.75 -18.57 -17.87
N ASN A 175 -22.78 -19.41 -17.71
CA ASN A 175 -24.17 -19.04 -17.98
C ASN A 175 -24.73 -18.00 -16.99
N GLN A 176 -24.19 -17.92 -15.76
CA GLN A 176 -24.54 -16.88 -14.78
C GLN A 176 -23.77 -15.57 -14.99
N ALA A 177 -22.55 -15.63 -15.53
CA ALA A 177 -21.69 -14.49 -15.80
C ALA A 177 -22.08 -13.72 -17.09
N ILE A 178 -22.81 -14.37 -18.00
CA ILE A 178 -23.59 -13.67 -19.02
C ILE A 178 -24.70 -12.92 -18.26
N PHE A 179 -24.38 -11.70 -17.82
CA PHE A 179 -25.29 -10.79 -17.14
C PHE A 179 -26.65 -10.85 -17.83
N ASN A 180 -27.60 -11.47 -17.14
CA ASN A 180 -28.96 -11.68 -17.60
C ASN A 180 -29.48 -10.33 -18.12
N GLN A 181 -29.89 -10.26 -19.39
CA GLN A 181 -30.30 -9.03 -20.10
C GLN A 181 -31.48 -8.27 -19.46
N ASN A 182 -31.99 -8.76 -18.31
CA ASN A 182 -33.18 -8.27 -17.61
C ASN A 182 -32.90 -7.62 -16.24
N LEU A 183 -31.65 -7.25 -15.92
CA LEU A 183 -31.41 -6.35 -14.78
C LEU A 183 -31.91 -4.95 -15.12
N LYS A 184 -33.22 -4.71 -14.94
CA LYS A 184 -33.79 -3.37 -14.81
C LYS A 184 -33.09 -2.70 -13.63
N ILE A 185 -32.05 -1.93 -13.90
CA ILE A 185 -31.47 -1.00 -12.94
C ILE A 185 -32.58 0.03 -12.66
N LYS A 186 -33.37 -0.19 -11.60
CA LYS A 186 -34.19 0.88 -11.04
C LYS A 186 -33.22 1.98 -10.62
N ARG A 187 -33.20 3.06 -11.40
CA ARG A 187 -32.55 4.31 -11.03
C ARG A 187 -33.46 5.00 -10.03
N ASP A 188 -33.39 4.58 -8.78
CA ASP A 188 -33.87 5.38 -7.66
C ASP A 188 -32.61 5.83 -6.90
N PHE A 189 -32.49 7.15 -6.75
CA PHE A 189 -31.37 7.87 -6.13
C PHE A 189 -31.19 7.50 -4.66
#